data_AF-A0A1S3W4T3-F1
#
_entry.id   AF-A0A1S3W4T3-F1
#
_cell.length_a   1.000
_cell.length_b   1.000
_cell.length_c   1.000
_cell.angle_alpha   90.00
_cell.angle_beta   90.00
_cell.angle_gamma   90.00
#
_symmetry.space_group_name_H-M   'P 1'
#
loop_
_entity.id
_entity.type
_entity.pdbx_description
1 polymer ?
#
loop_
_entity_poly.entity_id
_entity_poly.type
_entity_poly.pdbx_seq_one_letter_code
_entity_poly.pdbx_strand_id
1 'polypeptide(L)'
;MAIQTTEIKEYKKMQETSEVKKKLKSILSKVFNDRQTACVFLYFGVEGLPTEEINNILEKVSFEWKDVSQNMGDLARKIQLQEDINVYFEQLNELEQIIKKKEEWVKSVPFAECPPQSLPGLQDSCQRELTDLLGLGPKMETVRCSCSVLRSQLSGPDFVQRDFDIFLAHFHSVQRDLENCRQQLDDELKSQRGHAYLGALKNLKEVLSDAEDKAQISLNMLNDFTEVEKALQEAKALDEILENQKPTLFKLAEDTRAMEKNVAPDVGQMCKQDFDDVQGKWNRQKMKISKDLQFLEEITPKLRTFEVNPETIRS
;
A
#
# COMPACT_ATOMS: atom_id res chain seq x y z
N MET A 1 -18.45 -17.65 -16.26
CA MET A 1 -17.95 -18.92 -16.84
C MET A 1 -17.45 -18.72 -18.29
N ALA A 2 -16.57 -17.75 -18.53
CA ALA A 2 -15.95 -17.54 -19.86
C ALA A 2 -14.43 -17.82 -19.85
N ILE A 3 -13.80 -17.70 -18.69
CA ILE A 3 -12.33 -17.77 -18.50
C ILE A 3 -11.80 -19.20 -18.75
N GLN A 4 -12.49 -20.24 -18.28
CA GLN A 4 -12.09 -21.63 -18.54
C GLN A 4 -12.18 -22.02 -20.03
N THR A 5 -13.11 -21.43 -20.79
CA THR A 5 -13.29 -21.78 -22.21
C THR A 5 -12.20 -21.17 -23.09
N THR A 6 -11.66 -20.00 -22.71
CA THR A 6 -10.51 -19.36 -23.38
C THR A 6 -9.19 -20.09 -23.09
N GLU A 7 -8.92 -20.46 -21.84
CA GLU A 7 -7.70 -21.19 -21.44
C GLU A 7 -7.62 -22.58 -22.11
N ILE A 8 -8.74 -23.31 -22.18
CA ILE A 8 -8.81 -24.60 -22.88
C ILE A 8 -8.60 -24.44 -24.38
N LYS A 9 -9.06 -23.32 -24.97
CA LYS A 9 -8.91 -23.05 -26.40
C LYS A 9 -7.48 -22.67 -26.76
N GLU A 10 -6.78 -21.93 -25.90
CA GLU A 10 -5.36 -21.60 -26.07
C GLU A 10 -4.44 -22.80 -25.88
N TYR A 11 -4.69 -23.62 -24.86
CA TYR A 11 -3.93 -24.86 -24.63
C TYR A 11 -4.07 -25.85 -25.80
N LYS A 12 -5.29 -25.98 -26.35
CA LYS A 12 -5.55 -26.81 -27.54
C LYS A 12 -4.81 -26.28 -28.78
N LYS A 13 -4.74 -24.95 -28.96
CA LYS A 13 -3.99 -24.29 -30.04
C LYS A 13 -2.46 -24.47 -29.90
N MET A 14 -1.92 -24.44 -28.67
CA MET A 14 -0.51 -24.74 -28.39
C MET A 14 -0.14 -26.18 -28.74
N GLN A 15 -0.98 -27.15 -28.34
CA GLN A 15 -0.75 -28.56 -28.62
C GLN A 15 -0.78 -28.83 -30.14
N GLU A 16 -1.72 -28.21 -30.86
CA GLU A 16 -1.82 -28.30 -32.33
C GLU A 16 -0.57 -27.75 -33.02
N THR A 17 0.02 -26.65 -32.53
CA THR A 17 1.24 -26.05 -33.10
C THR A 17 2.47 -26.94 -32.90
N SER A 18 2.60 -27.58 -31.73
CA SER A 18 3.69 -28.52 -31.42
C SER A 18 3.63 -29.79 -32.27
N GLU A 19 2.42 -30.31 -32.51
CA GLU A 19 2.24 -31.45 -33.41
C GLU A 19 2.60 -31.13 -34.86
N VAL A 20 2.19 -29.95 -35.35
CA VAL A 20 2.53 -29.50 -36.70
C VAL A 20 4.05 -29.36 -36.86
N LYS A 21 4.76 -28.84 -35.85
CA LYS A 21 6.24 -28.74 -35.85
C LYS A 21 6.92 -30.10 -35.94
N LYS A 22 6.45 -31.10 -35.17
CA LYS A 22 6.97 -32.48 -35.23
C LYS A 22 6.72 -33.12 -36.59
N LYS A 23 5.51 -32.92 -37.15
CA LYS A 23 5.14 -33.40 -38.49
C LYS A 23 6.01 -32.73 -39.57
N LEU A 24 6.21 -31.42 -39.50
CA LEU A 24 7.05 -30.67 -40.44
C LEU A 24 8.52 -31.12 -40.39
N LYS A 25 9.09 -31.31 -39.20
CA LYS A 25 10.47 -31.80 -39.02
C LYS A 25 10.64 -33.23 -39.57
N SER A 26 9.65 -34.09 -39.36
CA SER A 26 9.62 -35.45 -39.90
C SER A 26 9.54 -35.45 -41.43
N ILE A 27 8.66 -34.63 -42.00
CA ILE A 27 8.54 -34.46 -43.46
C ILE A 27 9.86 -33.95 -44.05
N LEU A 28 10.46 -32.89 -43.50
CA LEU A 28 11.75 -32.38 -43.97
C LEU A 28 12.84 -33.45 -43.98
N SER A 29 12.92 -34.27 -42.94
CA SER A 29 13.93 -35.33 -42.83
C SER A 29 13.72 -36.46 -43.85
N LYS A 30 12.48 -36.87 -44.10
CA LYS A 30 12.15 -37.92 -45.07
C LYS A 30 12.45 -37.46 -46.49
N VAL A 31 12.04 -36.25 -46.82
CA VAL A 31 12.22 -35.70 -48.16
C VAL A 31 13.70 -35.47 -48.48
N PHE A 32 14.53 -35.12 -47.49
CA PHE A 32 15.98 -34.99 -47.68
C PHE A 32 16.66 -36.34 -48.00
N ASN A 33 16.20 -37.42 -47.37
CA ASN A 33 16.68 -38.77 -47.65
C ASN A 33 16.20 -39.26 -49.04
N ASP A 34 14.93 -39.04 -49.37
CA ASP A 34 14.36 -39.45 -50.66
C ASP A 34 15.05 -38.73 -51.84
N ARG A 35 15.55 -37.50 -51.66
CA ARG A 35 16.34 -36.78 -52.66
C ARG A 35 17.67 -37.48 -52.99
N GLN A 36 18.39 -37.96 -51.98
CA GLN A 36 19.63 -38.71 -52.22
C GLN A 36 19.35 -39.99 -53.00
N THR A 37 18.26 -40.69 -52.66
CA THR A 37 17.87 -41.93 -53.33
C THR A 37 17.37 -41.68 -54.76
N ALA A 38 16.59 -40.62 -55.00
CA ALA A 38 16.08 -40.25 -56.32
C ALA A 38 17.17 -39.74 -57.27
N CYS A 39 18.13 -38.95 -56.78
CA CYS A 39 19.28 -38.52 -57.58
C CYS A 39 20.14 -39.72 -58.04
N VAL A 40 20.31 -40.73 -57.19
CA VAL A 40 21.04 -41.96 -57.56
C VAL A 40 20.26 -42.77 -58.60
N PHE A 41 18.95 -42.90 -58.47
CA PHE A 41 18.12 -43.67 -59.41
C PHE A 41 18.06 -43.05 -60.82
N LEU A 42 18.00 -41.73 -60.91
CA LEU A 42 18.02 -41.00 -62.19
C LEU A 42 19.39 -41.09 -62.90
N TYR A 43 20.49 -41.14 -62.13
CA TYR A 43 21.85 -41.21 -62.70
C TYR A 43 22.19 -42.60 -63.28
N PHE A 44 21.52 -43.66 -62.81
CA PHE A 44 21.76 -45.04 -63.26
C PHE A 44 20.62 -45.63 -64.11
N GLY A 45 19.47 -44.97 -64.24
CA GLY A 45 18.24 -45.55 -64.81
C GLY A 45 17.85 -45.11 -66.23
N VAL A 46 18.69 -44.38 -66.96
CA VAL A 46 18.29 -43.80 -68.26
C VAL A 46 19.17 -44.30 -69.41
N GLU A 47 18.89 -45.51 -69.90
CA GLU A 47 19.21 -45.89 -71.28
C GLU A 47 17.96 -45.63 -72.14
N GLY A 48 17.95 -44.54 -72.92
CA GLY A 48 17.03 -44.38 -74.07
C GLY A 48 16.05 -43.20 -74.12
N LEU A 49 16.08 -42.23 -73.19
CA LEU A 49 15.25 -41.01 -73.27
C LEU A 49 16.04 -39.82 -73.87
N PRO A 50 15.40 -38.92 -74.65
CA PRO A 50 16.07 -37.74 -75.18
C PRO A 50 16.53 -36.81 -74.04
N THR A 51 17.83 -36.51 -74.01
CA THR A 51 18.51 -35.78 -72.92
C THR A 51 17.87 -34.43 -72.60
N GLU A 52 17.23 -33.78 -73.57
CA GLU A 52 16.58 -32.48 -73.42
C GLU A 52 15.28 -32.55 -72.60
N GLU A 53 14.49 -33.62 -72.76
CA GLU A 53 13.26 -33.82 -71.99
C GLU A 53 13.58 -34.14 -70.52
N ILE A 54 14.64 -34.91 -70.29
CA ILE A 54 15.18 -35.18 -68.93
C ILE A 54 15.66 -33.89 -68.27
N ASN A 55 16.40 -33.04 -69.00
CA ASN A 55 16.89 -31.76 -68.47
C ASN A 55 15.73 -30.81 -68.14
N ASN A 56 14.72 -30.71 -68.99
CA ASN A 56 13.53 -29.89 -68.72
C ASN A 56 12.75 -30.36 -67.49
N ILE A 57 12.61 -31.67 -67.30
CA ILE A 57 11.97 -32.25 -66.10
C ILE A 57 12.83 -31.95 -64.86
N LEU A 58 14.16 -32.10 -64.95
CA LEU A 58 15.07 -31.82 -63.84
C LEU A 58 15.06 -30.34 -63.43
N GLU A 59 15.06 -29.42 -64.39
CA GLU A 59 14.96 -27.98 -64.14
C GLU A 59 13.63 -27.62 -63.49
N LYS A 60 12.52 -28.18 -63.98
CA LYS A 60 11.19 -27.98 -63.38
C LYS A 60 11.12 -28.49 -61.95
N VAL A 61 11.59 -29.72 -61.69
CA VAL A 61 11.64 -30.29 -60.33
C VAL A 61 12.56 -29.47 -59.43
N SER A 62 13.69 -28.99 -59.93
CA SER A 62 14.61 -28.12 -59.18
C SER A 62 13.97 -26.78 -58.81
N PHE A 63 13.23 -26.18 -59.75
CA PHE A 63 12.49 -24.94 -59.52
C PHE A 63 11.37 -25.13 -58.49
N GLU A 64 10.51 -26.14 -58.68
CA GLU A 64 9.43 -26.47 -57.74
C GLU A 64 9.99 -26.78 -56.35
N TRP A 65 11.12 -27.50 -56.28
CA TRP A 65 11.80 -27.78 -55.01
C TRP A 65 12.28 -26.52 -54.30
N LYS A 66 12.85 -25.56 -55.06
CA LYS A 66 13.31 -24.28 -54.53
C LYS A 66 12.14 -23.46 -53.98
N ASP A 67 11.02 -23.42 -54.70
CA ASP A 67 9.79 -22.76 -54.27
C ASP A 67 9.22 -23.38 -52.98
N VAL A 68 9.09 -24.71 -52.94
CA VAL A 68 8.65 -25.44 -51.73
C VAL A 68 9.57 -25.20 -50.55
N SER A 69 10.90 -25.23 -50.76
CA SER A 69 11.89 -24.99 -49.70
C SER A 69 11.77 -23.57 -49.14
N GLN A 70 11.56 -22.58 -50.00
CA GLN A 70 11.33 -21.19 -49.59
C GLN A 70 10.03 -21.06 -48.79
N ASN A 71 8.93 -21.65 -49.28
CA ASN A 71 7.63 -21.66 -48.59
C ASN A 71 7.71 -22.33 -47.21
N MET A 72 8.48 -23.41 -47.06
CA MET A 72 8.72 -24.04 -45.74
C MET A 72 9.51 -23.12 -44.81
N GLY A 73 10.51 -22.40 -45.31
CA GLY A 73 11.25 -21.39 -44.54
C GLY A 73 10.34 -20.25 -44.06
N ASP A 74 9.43 -19.79 -44.91
CA ASP A 74 8.45 -18.75 -44.57
C ASP A 74 7.46 -19.23 -43.51
N LEU A 75 6.99 -20.48 -43.62
CA LEU A 75 6.13 -21.11 -42.62
C LEU A 75 6.85 -21.24 -41.27
N ALA A 76 8.11 -21.66 -41.27
CA ALA A 76 8.91 -21.76 -40.05
C ALA A 76 9.05 -20.40 -39.34
N ARG A 77 9.30 -19.32 -40.10
CA ARG A 77 9.36 -17.95 -39.55
C ARG A 77 8.02 -17.50 -38.95
N LYS A 78 6.90 -17.80 -39.61
CA LYS A 78 5.55 -17.50 -39.09
C LYS A 78 5.23 -18.28 -37.81
N ILE A 79 5.65 -19.55 -37.73
CA ILE A 79 5.49 -20.36 -36.51
C ILE A 79 6.30 -19.73 -35.36
N GLN A 80 7.55 -19.33 -35.60
CA GLN A 80 8.37 -18.69 -34.57
C GLN A 80 7.73 -17.38 -34.07
N LEU A 81 7.25 -16.53 -34.97
CA LEU A 81 6.53 -15.30 -34.60
C LEU A 81 5.31 -15.61 -33.73
N GLN A 82 4.54 -16.67 -34.04
CA GLN A 82 3.41 -17.08 -33.21
C GLN A 82 3.85 -17.60 -31.83
N GLU A 83 4.95 -18.33 -31.73
CA GLU A 83 5.53 -18.77 -30.45
C GLU A 83 5.94 -17.55 -29.60
N ASP A 84 6.62 -16.57 -30.20
CA ASP A 84 7.05 -15.34 -29.52
C ASP A 84 5.85 -14.50 -29.04
N ILE A 85 4.79 -14.40 -29.85
CA ILE A 85 3.52 -13.75 -29.48
C ILE A 85 2.89 -14.46 -28.27
N ASN A 86 2.85 -15.80 -28.27
CA ASN A 86 2.24 -16.54 -27.17
C ASN A 86 2.98 -16.30 -25.85
N VAL A 87 4.32 -16.36 -25.86
CA VAL A 87 5.15 -16.09 -24.67
C VAL A 87 4.90 -14.67 -24.15
N TYR A 88 4.79 -13.69 -25.05
CA TYR A 88 4.44 -12.32 -24.69
C TYR A 88 3.08 -12.22 -23.98
N PHE A 89 2.03 -12.87 -24.50
CA PHE A 89 0.70 -12.82 -23.89
C PHE A 89 0.62 -13.58 -22.56
N GLU A 90 1.38 -14.66 -22.39
CA GLU A 90 1.51 -15.35 -21.10
C GLU A 90 2.07 -14.38 -20.05
N GLN A 91 3.17 -13.69 -20.37
CA GLN A 91 3.79 -12.71 -19.47
C GLN A 91 2.86 -11.53 -19.16
N LEU A 92 2.14 -11.02 -20.17
CA LEU A 92 1.19 -9.93 -20.01
C LEU A 92 0.02 -10.35 -19.11
N ASN A 93 -0.52 -11.56 -19.31
CA ASN A 93 -1.62 -12.08 -18.50
C ASN A 93 -1.19 -12.32 -17.04
N GLU A 94 0.01 -12.86 -16.80
CA GLU A 94 0.55 -13.00 -15.44
C GLU A 94 0.59 -11.66 -14.70
N LEU A 95 1.06 -10.61 -15.36
CA LEU A 95 1.06 -9.26 -14.79
C LEU A 95 -0.36 -8.76 -14.54
N GLU A 96 -1.26 -8.89 -15.51
CA GLU A 96 -2.67 -8.49 -15.38
C GLU A 96 -3.37 -9.18 -14.20
N GLN A 97 -3.08 -10.45 -13.92
CA GLN A 97 -3.61 -11.15 -12.75
C GLN A 97 -3.08 -10.58 -11.44
N ILE A 98 -1.82 -10.14 -11.40
CA ILE A 98 -1.27 -9.45 -10.22
C ILE A 98 -1.98 -8.11 -10.03
N ILE A 99 -2.15 -7.33 -11.09
CA ILE A 99 -2.83 -6.03 -11.04
C ILE A 99 -4.28 -6.16 -10.56
N LYS A 100 -5.03 -7.14 -11.07
CA LYS A 100 -6.40 -7.42 -10.60
C LYS A 100 -6.48 -7.73 -9.12
N LYS A 101 -5.54 -8.52 -8.58
CA LYS A 101 -5.50 -8.80 -7.14
C LYS A 101 -5.27 -7.51 -6.32
N LYS A 102 -4.40 -6.62 -6.79
CA LYS A 102 -4.16 -5.32 -6.16
C LYS A 102 -5.40 -4.41 -6.25
N GLU A 103 -6.08 -4.39 -7.40
CA GLU A 103 -7.33 -3.66 -7.61
C GLU A 103 -8.45 -4.16 -6.68
N GLU A 104 -8.62 -5.48 -6.57
CA GLU A 104 -9.57 -6.11 -5.64
C GLU A 104 -9.25 -5.77 -4.19
N TRP A 105 -7.97 -5.79 -3.82
CA TRP A 105 -7.53 -5.36 -2.49
C TRP A 105 -7.97 -3.93 -2.20
N VAL A 106 -7.68 -2.97 -3.09
CA VAL A 106 -8.09 -1.57 -2.94
C VAL A 106 -9.60 -1.43 -2.75
N LYS A 107 -10.40 -2.14 -3.56
CA LYS A 107 -11.87 -2.11 -3.48
C LYS A 107 -12.42 -2.73 -2.18
N SER A 108 -11.70 -3.71 -1.62
CA SER A 108 -12.14 -4.46 -0.44
C SER A 108 -11.86 -3.74 0.89
N VAL A 109 -11.04 -2.69 0.89
CA VAL A 109 -10.63 -2.00 2.12
C VAL A 109 -11.68 -0.96 2.53
N PRO A 110 -12.33 -1.10 3.70
CA PRO A 110 -13.30 -0.13 4.20
C PRO A 110 -12.55 1.01 4.91
N PHE A 111 -12.09 2.00 4.15
CA PHE A 111 -11.30 3.12 4.68
C PHE A 111 -12.09 3.99 5.68
N ALA A 112 -13.38 4.22 5.44
CA ALA A 112 -14.21 5.13 6.22
C ALA A 112 -14.69 4.56 7.58
N GLU A 113 -14.64 3.23 7.76
CA GLU A 113 -15.20 2.55 8.94
C GLU A 113 -14.12 1.94 9.84
N CYS A 114 -12.84 2.14 9.50
CA CYS A 114 -11.74 1.47 10.18
C CYS A 114 -11.47 2.11 11.56
N PRO A 115 -11.44 1.32 12.66
CA PRO A 115 -11.11 1.84 13.97
C PRO A 115 -9.73 2.51 14.02
N PRO A 116 -9.52 3.54 14.87
CA PRO A 116 -8.24 4.25 15.00
C PRO A 116 -7.02 3.35 15.27
N GLN A 117 -7.25 2.20 15.89
CA GLN A 117 -6.21 1.25 16.27
C GLN A 117 -5.73 0.38 15.10
N SER A 118 -6.53 0.20 14.05
CA SER A 118 -6.19 -0.61 12.87
C SER A 118 -5.65 0.23 11.70
N LEU A 119 -5.81 1.56 11.74
CA LEU A 119 -5.29 2.48 10.72
C LEU A 119 -3.78 2.33 10.45
N PRO A 120 -2.90 2.24 11.46
CA PRO A 120 -1.46 2.06 11.22
C PRO A 120 -1.14 0.75 10.49
N GLY A 121 -1.78 -0.37 10.87
CA GLY A 121 -1.57 -1.65 10.20
C GLY A 121 -2.10 -1.66 8.77
N LEU A 122 -3.15 -0.89 8.49
CA LEU A 122 -3.68 -0.70 7.14
C LEU A 122 -2.76 0.18 6.28
N GLN A 123 -2.14 1.21 6.87
CA GLN A 123 -1.12 2.02 6.22
C GLN A 123 0.11 1.19 5.82
N ASP A 124 0.60 0.35 6.73
CA ASP A 124 1.71 -0.57 6.44
C ASP A 124 1.36 -1.55 5.31
N SER A 125 0.11 -2.04 5.31
CA SER A 125 -0.39 -2.92 4.26
C SER A 125 -0.45 -2.19 2.91
N CYS A 126 -1.03 -0.98 2.86
CA CYS A 126 -1.08 -0.15 1.65
C CYS A 126 0.32 0.16 1.11
N GLN A 127 1.27 0.48 1.99
CA GLN A 127 2.66 0.75 1.62
C GLN A 127 3.35 -0.50 1.04
N ARG A 128 3.06 -1.69 1.59
CA ARG A 128 3.55 -2.97 1.06
C ARG A 128 2.99 -3.22 -0.33
N GLU A 129 1.67 -3.09 -0.51
CA GLU A 129 1.00 -3.30 -1.80
C GLU A 129 1.56 -2.36 -2.89
N LEU A 130 1.83 -1.10 -2.55
CA LEU A 130 2.47 -0.14 -3.46
C LEU A 130 3.92 -0.52 -3.78
N THR A 131 4.69 -0.95 -2.79
CA THR A 131 6.08 -1.40 -2.98
C THR A 131 6.14 -2.64 -3.88
N ASP A 132 5.24 -3.60 -3.66
CA ASP A 132 5.10 -4.79 -4.50
C ASP A 132 4.74 -4.42 -5.95
N LEU A 133 3.82 -3.46 -6.14
CA LEU A 133 3.42 -2.97 -7.45
C LEU A 133 4.60 -2.33 -8.19
N LEU A 134 5.35 -1.45 -7.52
CA LEU A 134 6.55 -0.81 -8.08
C LEU A 134 7.66 -1.84 -8.37
N GLY A 135 7.72 -2.91 -7.58
CA GLY A 135 8.60 -4.06 -7.78
C GLY A 135 8.34 -4.82 -9.09
N LEU A 136 7.20 -4.61 -9.76
CA LEU A 136 6.90 -5.21 -11.07
C LEU A 136 7.64 -4.53 -12.23
N GLY A 137 8.30 -3.39 -12.01
CA GLY A 137 9.01 -2.62 -13.05
C GLY A 137 9.90 -3.46 -13.99
N PRO A 138 10.77 -4.36 -13.49
CA PRO A 138 11.61 -5.19 -14.36
C PRO A 138 10.82 -6.14 -15.28
N LYS A 139 9.70 -6.69 -14.78
CA LYS A 139 8.82 -7.56 -15.57
C LYS A 139 8.07 -6.77 -16.63
N MET A 140 7.59 -5.57 -16.29
CA MET A 140 6.95 -4.66 -17.24
C MET A 140 7.91 -4.25 -18.36
N GLU A 141 9.17 -3.96 -18.04
CA GLU A 141 10.18 -3.62 -19.04
C GLU A 141 10.52 -4.80 -19.96
N THR A 142 10.52 -6.03 -19.41
CA THR A 142 10.67 -7.26 -20.22
C THR A 142 9.54 -7.38 -21.24
N VAL A 143 8.29 -7.21 -20.80
CA VAL A 143 7.11 -7.27 -21.69
C VAL A 143 7.13 -6.13 -22.73
N ARG A 144 7.59 -4.93 -22.34
CA ARG A 144 7.79 -3.79 -23.24
C ARG A 144 8.83 -4.08 -24.33
N CYS A 145 9.96 -4.68 -23.95
CA CYS A 145 11.00 -5.10 -24.89
C CYS A 145 10.46 -6.14 -25.87
N SER A 146 9.76 -7.17 -25.37
CA SER A 146 9.10 -8.20 -26.18
C SER A 146 8.10 -7.58 -27.17
N CYS A 147 7.27 -6.63 -26.72
CA CYS A 147 6.35 -5.88 -27.58
C CYS A 147 7.09 -5.14 -28.71
N SER A 148 8.20 -4.48 -28.39
CA SER A 148 9.01 -3.74 -29.36
C SER A 148 9.65 -4.66 -30.40
N VAL A 149 10.15 -5.83 -29.96
CA VAL A 149 10.72 -6.86 -30.85
C VAL A 149 9.65 -7.39 -31.80
N LEU A 150 8.48 -7.78 -31.28
CA LEU A 150 7.36 -8.28 -32.08
C LEU A 150 6.89 -7.27 -33.14
N ARG A 151 6.84 -5.98 -32.77
CA ARG A 151 6.47 -4.90 -33.70
C ARG A 151 7.51 -4.63 -34.78
N SER A 152 8.80 -4.86 -34.49
CA SER A 152 9.88 -4.63 -35.46
C SER A 152 9.92 -5.66 -36.60
N GLN A 153 9.22 -6.78 -36.46
CA GLN A 153 9.16 -7.80 -37.50
C GLN A 153 8.24 -7.34 -38.65
N LEU A 154 8.60 -7.68 -39.90
CA LEU A 154 7.87 -7.30 -41.13
C LEU A 154 6.39 -7.74 -41.17
N SER A 155 5.97 -8.63 -40.27
CA SER A 155 4.58 -9.10 -40.10
C SER A 155 4.10 -8.94 -38.65
N GLY A 156 4.69 -7.98 -37.92
CA GLY A 156 4.36 -7.67 -36.54
C GLY A 156 2.89 -7.28 -36.40
N PRO A 157 2.13 -7.89 -35.46
CA PRO A 157 0.72 -7.56 -35.30
C PRO A 157 0.50 -6.26 -34.51
N ASP A 158 -0.34 -5.36 -35.04
CA ASP A 158 -0.68 -4.08 -34.39
C ASP A 158 -1.41 -4.25 -33.04
N PHE A 159 -2.09 -5.39 -32.84
CA PHE A 159 -2.82 -5.65 -31.61
C PHE A 159 -1.90 -5.81 -30.39
N VAL A 160 -0.65 -6.24 -30.57
CA VAL A 160 0.33 -6.41 -29.48
C VAL A 160 0.60 -5.08 -28.76
N GLN A 161 0.78 -4.00 -29.52
CA GLN A 161 0.96 -2.66 -28.94
C GLN A 161 -0.31 -2.18 -28.24
N ARG A 162 -1.47 -2.36 -28.88
CA ARG A 162 -2.75 -1.91 -28.34
C ARG A 162 -3.04 -2.58 -26.99
N ASP A 163 -2.85 -3.89 -26.91
CA ASP A 163 -3.12 -4.66 -25.69
C ASP A 163 -2.12 -4.28 -24.57
N PHE A 164 -0.87 -4.00 -24.93
CA PHE A 164 0.11 -3.44 -23.99
C PHE A 164 -0.31 -2.07 -23.45
N ASP A 165 -0.79 -1.17 -24.32
CA ASP A 165 -1.21 0.17 -23.94
C ASP A 165 -2.45 0.14 -23.02
N ILE A 166 -3.39 -0.78 -23.29
CA ILE A 166 -4.56 -1.03 -22.42
C ILE A 166 -4.09 -1.52 -21.04
N PHE A 167 -3.17 -2.49 -20.99
CA PHE A 167 -2.58 -2.98 -19.75
C PHE A 167 -1.86 -1.87 -18.98
N LEU A 168 -1.05 -1.03 -19.65
CA LEU A 168 -0.36 0.08 -19.02
C LEU A 168 -1.32 1.11 -18.43
N ALA A 169 -2.39 1.44 -19.15
CA ALA A 169 -3.43 2.34 -18.65
C ALA A 169 -4.09 1.77 -17.38
N HIS A 170 -4.38 0.47 -17.37
CA HIS A 170 -4.93 -0.22 -16.20
C HIS A 170 -3.95 -0.21 -15.02
N PHE A 171 -2.68 -0.56 -15.25
CA PHE A 171 -1.61 -0.50 -14.25
C PHE A 171 -1.53 0.88 -13.59
N HIS A 172 -1.48 1.95 -14.39
CA HIS A 172 -1.40 3.31 -13.86
C HIS A 172 -2.67 3.76 -13.13
N SER A 173 -3.84 3.25 -13.53
CA SER A 173 -5.08 3.49 -12.79
C SER A 173 -5.00 2.90 -11.38
N VAL A 174 -4.63 1.61 -11.27
CA VAL A 174 -4.51 0.93 -9.97
C VAL A 174 -3.41 1.54 -9.11
N GLN A 175 -2.29 1.95 -9.70
CA GLN A 175 -1.24 2.69 -8.99
C GLN A 175 -1.80 3.97 -8.38
N ARG A 176 -2.54 4.76 -9.16
CA ARG A 176 -3.15 6.01 -8.68
C ARG A 176 -4.18 5.74 -7.59
N ASP A 177 -4.98 4.68 -7.71
CA ASP A 177 -5.95 4.30 -6.70
C ASP A 177 -5.25 3.95 -5.37
N LEU A 178 -4.15 3.19 -5.41
CA LEU A 178 -3.33 2.90 -4.23
C LEU A 178 -2.69 4.17 -3.63
N GLU A 179 -2.17 5.06 -4.45
CA GLU A 179 -1.61 6.34 -4.00
C GLU A 179 -2.67 7.22 -3.34
N ASN A 180 -3.87 7.28 -3.92
CA ASN A 180 -5.02 7.97 -3.34
C ASN A 180 -5.43 7.35 -2.01
N CYS A 181 -5.50 6.03 -1.91
CA CYS A 181 -5.78 5.32 -0.65
C CYS A 181 -4.75 5.67 0.43
N ARG A 182 -3.47 5.69 0.09
CA ARG A 182 -2.41 6.08 1.03
C ARG A 182 -2.60 7.52 1.51
N GLN A 183 -2.94 8.44 0.61
CA GLN A 183 -3.17 9.84 0.96
C GLN A 183 -4.38 9.99 1.88
N GLN A 184 -5.49 9.32 1.56
CA GLN A 184 -6.69 9.32 2.41
C GLN A 184 -6.41 8.78 3.81
N LEU A 185 -5.63 7.70 3.92
CA LEU A 185 -5.21 7.15 5.22
C LEU A 185 -4.36 8.14 6.02
N ASP A 186 -3.43 8.84 5.38
CA ASP A 186 -2.59 9.84 6.03
C ASP A 186 -3.41 11.04 6.52
N ASP A 187 -4.38 11.49 5.72
CA ASP A 187 -5.27 12.60 6.06
C ASP A 187 -6.23 12.24 7.21
N GLU A 188 -6.81 11.03 7.20
CA GLU A 188 -7.64 10.52 8.29
C GLU A 188 -6.84 10.37 9.59
N LEU A 189 -5.60 9.86 9.50
CA LEU A 189 -4.71 9.73 10.66
C LEU A 189 -4.36 11.10 11.26
N LYS A 190 -4.11 12.12 10.43
CA LYS A 190 -3.88 13.50 10.89
C LYS A 190 -5.14 14.07 11.55
N SER A 191 -6.30 13.86 10.95
CA SER A 191 -7.60 14.31 11.48
C SER A 191 -7.86 13.69 12.86
N GLN A 192 -7.69 12.38 13.01
CA GLN A 192 -7.87 11.68 14.28
C GLN A 192 -6.91 12.15 15.37
N ARG A 193 -5.63 12.39 15.03
CA ARG A 193 -4.68 12.99 15.98
C ARG A 193 -5.12 14.37 16.43
N GLY A 194 -5.62 15.20 15.51
CA GLY A 194 -6.20 16.52 15.84
C GLY A 194 -7.39 16.40 16.79
N HIS A 195 -8.32 15.49 16.52
CA HIS A 195 -9.47 15.24 17.40
C HIS A 195 -9.07 14.73 18.78
N ALA A 196 -8.12 13.80 18.86
CA ALA A 196 -7.61 13.29 20.13
C ALA A 196 -6.92 14.37 20.96
N TYR A 197 -6.14 15.24 20.33
CA TYR A 197 -5.52 16.40 20.97
C TYR A 197 -6.57 17.36 21.55
N LEU A 198 -7.55 17.78 20.73
CA LEU A 198 -8.61 18.69 21.17
C LEU A 198 -9.44 18.10 22.32
N GLY A 199 -9.74 16.79 22.26
CA GLY A 199 -10.44 16.08 23.34
C GLY A 199 -9.64 16.06 24.64
N ALA A 200 -8.34 15.76 24.57
CA ALA A 200 -7.46 15.75 25.74
C ALA A 200 -7.28 17.16 26.34
N LEU A 201 -7.13 18.18 25.50
CA LEU A 201 -7.02 19.58 25.93
C LEU A 201 -8.31 20.05 26.61
N LYS A 202 -9.48 19.71 26.04
CA LYS A 202 -10.79 20.02 26.62
C LYS A 202 -10.97 19.35 27.98
N ASN A 203 -10.69 18.05 28.09
CA ASN A 203 -10.79 17.31 29.35
C ASN A 203 -9.88 17.93 30.42
N LEU A 204 -8.63 18.25 30.08
CA LEU A 204 -7.71 18.90 31.02
C LEU A 204 -8.23 20.26 31.50
N LYS A 205 -8.86 21.04 30.62
CA LYS A 205 -9.48 22.32 30.97
C LYS A 205 -10.68 22.16 31.90
N GLU A 206 -11.51 21.14 31.68
CA GLU A 206 -12.64 20.78 32.56
C GLU A 206 -12.12 20.36 33.95
N VAL A 207 -11.17 19.43 34.01
CA VAL A 207 -10.54 18.99 35.27
C VAL A 207 -9.92 20.15 36.05
N LEU A 208 -9.24 21.08 35.36
CA LEU A 208 -8.68 22.28 36.00
C LEU A 208 -9.76 23.21 36.55
N SER A 209 -10.84 23.43 35.80
CA SER A 209 -11.95 24.29 36.23
C SER A 209 -12.66 23.69 37.44
N ASP A 210 -12.96 22.38 37.40
CA ASP A 210 -13.58 21.66 38.52
C ASP A 210 -12.71 21.68 39.77
N ALA A 211 -11.39 21.50 39.60
CA ALA A 211 -10.44 21.59 40.70
C ALA A 211 -10.34 23.03 41.27
N GLU A 212 -10.58 24.05 40.45
CA GLU A 212 -10.46 25.47 40.86
C GLU A 212 -11.69 25.86 41.68
N ASP A 213 -12.87 25.51 41.17
CA ASP A 213 -14.15 25.69 41.85
C ASP A 213 -14.16 24.94 43.19
N LYS A 214 -13.70 23.68 43.20
CA LYS A 214 -13.65 22.88 44.43
C LYS A 214 -12.68 23.48 45.45
N ALA A 215 -11.46 23.86 45.05
CA ALA A 215 -10.50 24.50 45.96
C ALA A 215 -11.03 25.82 46.54
N GLN A 216 -11.75 26.61 45.74
CA GLN A 216 -12.31 27.88 46.20
C GLN A 216 -13.47 27.68 47.20
N ILE A 217 -14.30 26.66 46.99
CA ILE A 217 -15.41 26.33 47.90
C ILE A 217 -14.88 25.84 49.26
N SER A 218 -13.89 24.96 49.28
CA SER A 218 -13.34 24.38 50.51
C SER A 218 -12.69 25.43 51.42
N LEU A 219 -12.00 26.42 50.85
CA LEU A 219 -11.38 27.51 51.64
C LEU A 219 -12.38 28.52 52.19
N ASN A 220 -13.53 28.70 51.52
CA ASN A 220 -14.54 29.68 51.94
C ASN A 220 -15.43 29.18 53.10
N MET A 221 -15.37 27.89 53.47
CA MET A 221 -16.25 27.27 54.48
C MET A 221 -15.53 26.87 55.79
N LEU A 222 -14.39 27.49 56.10
CA LEU A 222 -13.59 27.17 57.29
C LEU A 222 -14.15 27.83 58.57
N ASN A 223 -15.17 27.23 59.19
CA ASN A 223 -15.79 27.75 60.43
C ASN A 223 -15.51 26.91 61.69
N ASP A 224 -15.13 25.64 61.55
CA ASP A 224 -14.80 24.75 62.66
C ASP A 224 -13.67 23.76 62.31
N PHE A 225 -13.21 22.99 63.29
CA PHE A 225 -12.13 22.03 63.11
C PHE A 225 -12.47 20.92 62.10
N THR A 226 -13.73 20.49 62.04
CA THR A 226 -14.17 19.40 61.15
C THR A 226 -14.11 19.84 59.68
N GLU A 227 -14.51 21.07 59.38
CA GLU A 227 -14.39 21.64 58.04
C GLU A 227 -12.92 21.91 57.66
N VAL A 228 -12.04 22.27 58.60
CA VAL A 228 -10.58 22.38 58.35
C VAL A 228 -9.95 21.02 58.01
N GLU A 229 -10.31 19.96 58.73
CA GLU A 229 -9.82 18.61 58.44
C GLU A 229 -10.33 18.09 57.09
N LYS A 230 -11.59 18.39 56.76
CA LYS A 230 -12.18 18.08 55.45
C LYS A 230 -11.49 18.85 54.32
N ALA A 231 -11.24 20.14 54.48
CA ALA A 231 -10.52 20.95 53.50
C ALA A 231 -9.09 20.42 53.26
N LEU A 232 -8.42 19.91 54.30
CA LEU A 232 -7.10 19.26 54.16
C LEU A 232 -7.18 17.99 53.30
N GLN A 233 -8.17 17.13 53.53
CA GLN A 233 -8.37 15.92 52.72
C GLN A 233 -8.74 16.25 51.27
N GLU A 234 -9.58 17.27 51.07
CA GLU A 234 -9.95 17.74 49.73
C GLU A 234 -8.77 18.34 48.98
N ALA A 235 -7.91 19.12 49.64
CA ALA A 235 -6.68 19.65 49.06
C ALA A 235 -5.71 18.53 48.65
N LYS A 236 -5.57 17.47 49.46
CA LYS A 236 -4.78 16.27 49.13
C LYS A 236 -5.32 15.53 47.91
N ALA A 237 -6.64 15.32 47.86
CA ALA A 237 -7.28 14.69 46.71
C ALA A 237 -7.11 15.51 45.43
N LEU A 238 -7.18 16.85 45.52
CA LEU A 238 -6.94 17.75 44.39
C LEU A 238 -5.49 17.71 43.90
N ASP A 239 -4.51 17.69 44.82
CA ASP A 239 -3.08 17.53 44.46
C ASP A 239 -2.82 16.20 43.73
N GLU A 240 -3.43 15.10 44.21
CA GLU A 240 -3.34 13.80 43.57
C GLU A 240 -3.98 13.77 42.17
N ILE A 241 -5.18 14.35 42.01
CA ILE A 241 -5.83 14.50 40.69
C ILE A 241 -4.91 15.26 39.73
N LEU A 242 -4.25 16.32 40.21
CA LEU A 242 -3.30 17.06 39.40
C LEU A 242 -2.05 16.21 39.07
N GLU A 243 -1.43 15.54 40.02
CA GLU A 243 -0.29 14.67 39.68
C GLU A 243 -0.66 13.59 38.64
N ASN A 244 -1.88 13.06 38.69
CA ASN A 244 -2.37 12.06 37.74
C ASN A 244 -2.58 12.58 36.31
N GLN A 245 -2.83 13.89 36.09
CA GLN A 245 -2.97 14.46 34.73
C GLN A 245 -1.64 14.95 34.14
N LYS A 246 -0.54 14.90 34.90
CA LYS A 246 0.79 15.32 34.44
C LYS A 246 1.26 14.57 33.17
N PRO A 247 1.04 13.25 32.98
CA PRO A 247 1.36 12.58 31.73
C PRO A 247 0.59 13.13 30.54
N THR A 248 -0.70 13.45 30.71
CA THR A 248 -1.55 14.08 29.69
C THR A 248 -0.99 15.45 29.29
N LEU A 249 -0.58 16.26 30.27
CA LEU A 249 0.04 17.56 30.04
C LEU A 249 1.35 17.45 29.24
N PHE A 250 2.22 16.49 29.58
CA PHE A 250 3.46 16.25 28.82
C PHE A 250 3.19 15.81 27.38
N LYS A 251 2.24 14.88 27.19
CA LYS A 251 1.83 14.43 25.86
C LYS A 251 1.29 15.59 25.02
N LEU A 252 0.40 16.42 25.58
CA LEU A 252 -0.13 17.61 24.91
C LEU A 252 0.99 18.60 24.53
N ALA A 253 2.03 18.74 25.35
CA ALA A 253 3.18 19.59 25.01
C ALA A 253 3.97 19.06 23.80
N GLU A 254 4.17 17.75 23.71
CA GLU A 254 4.82 17.10 22.57
C GLU A 254 3.97 17.22 21.31
N ASP A 255 2.68 16.93 21.40
CA ASP A 255 1.72 17.02 20.30
C ASP A 255 1.60 18.47 19.77
N THR A 256 1.56 19.46 20.67
CA THR A 256 1.55 20.90 20.32
C THR A 256 2.81 21.28 19.55
N ARG A 257 3.98 20.85 20.04
CA ARG A 257 5.27 21.10 19.36
C ARG A 257 5.34 20.42 17.98
N ALA A 258 4.73 19.25 17.84
CA ALA A 258 4.65 18.56 16.55
C ALA A 258 3.71 19.33 15.58
N MET A 259 2.58 19.84 16.05
CA MET A 259 1.65 20.63 15.24
C MET A 259 2.24 21.97 14.80
N GLU A 260 2.97 22.67 15.68
CA GLU A 260 3.69 23.91 15.32
C GLU A 260 4.63 23.75 14.11
N LYS A 261 5.21 22.56 13.92
CA LYS A 261 6.15 22.28 12.82
C LYS A 261 5.47 21.83 11.54
N ASN A 262 4.31 21.18 11.62
CA ASN A 262 3.70 20.45 10.52
C ASN A 262 2.45 21.10 9.94
N VAL A 263 1.90 22.13 10.60
CA VAL A 263 0.67 22.82 10.20
C VAL A 263 0.99 24.26 9.77
N ALA A 264 0.05 24.90 9.06
CA ALA A 264 0.13 26.32 8.72
C ALA A 264 0.45 27.18 9.97
N PRO A 265 1.30 28.22 9.85
CA PRO A 265 1.79 29.00 11.00
C PRO A 265 0.68 29.56 11.89
N ASP A 266 -0.41 30.03 11.29
CA ASP A 266 -1.57 30.61 11.99
C ASP A 266 -2.26 29.58 12.91
N VAL A 267 -2.53 28.39 12.39
CA VAL A 267 -3.17 27.30 13.15
C VAL A 267 -2.22 26.74 14.22
N GLY A 268 -0.94 26.56 13.89
CA GLY A 268 0.06 26.10 14.85
C GLY A 268 0.26 27.07 16.02
N GLN A 269 0.24 28.38 15.74
CA GLN A 269 0.34 29.42 16.76
C GLN A 269 -0.89 29.46 17.67
N MET A 270 -2.10 29.26 17.11
CA MET A 270 -3.33 29.18 17.90
C MET A 270 -3.32 27.97 18.84
N CYS A 271 -2.94 26.78 18.37
CA CYS A 271 -2.80 25.58 19.22
C CYS A 271 -1.76 25.78 20.34
N LYS A 272 -0.65 26.44 20.04
CA LYS A 272 0.36 26.79 21.04
C LYS A 272 -0.21 27.68 22.13
N GLN A 273 -0.90 28.75 21.74
CA GLN A 273 -1.48 29.69 22.68
C GLN A 273 -2.52 29.01 23.59
N ASP A 274 -3.39 28.18 23.02
CA ASP A 274 -4.37 27.41 23.78
C ASP A 274 -3.71 26.46 24.80
N PHE A 275 -2.61 25.79 24.41
CA PHE A 275 -1.85 24.95 25.31
C PHE A 275 -1.14 25.75 26.40
N ASP A 276 -0.47 26.85 26.05
CA ASP A 276 0.23 27.73 26.99
C ASP A 276 -0.73 28.31 28.04
N ASP A 277 -1.96 28.64 27.65
CA ASP A 277 -3.01 29.09 28.56
C ASP A 277 -3.41 28.00 29.56
N VAL A 278 -3.61 26.77 29.09
CA VAL A 278 -3.93 25.60 29.94
C VAL A 278 -2.76 25.27 30.87
N GLN A 279 -1.53 25.25 30.36
CA GLN A 279 -0.32 25.01 31.15
C GLN A 279 -0.10 26.12 32.19
N GLY A 280 -0.37 27.37 31.83
CA GLY A 280 -0.32 28.50 32.74
C GLY A 280 -1.33 28.37 33.88
N LYS A 281 -2.58 27.97 33.57
CA LYS A 281 -3.61 27.68 34.58
C LYS A 281 -3.19 26.54 35.50
N TRP A 282 -2.73 25.44 34.93
CA TRP A 282 -2.21 24.28 35.65
C TRP A 282 -1.15 24.67 36.69
N ASN A 283 -0.12 25.41 36.26
CA ASN A 283 0.98 25.81 37.13
C ASN A 283 0.52 26.72 38.29
N ARG A 284 -0.39 27.66 38.01
CA ARG A 284 -0.97 28.54 39.03
C ARG A 284 -1.75 27.76 40.07
N GLN A 285 -2.58 26.82 39.61
CA GLN A 285 -3.44 26.03 40.48
C GLN A 285 -2.65 25.07 41.36
N LYS A 286 -1.64 24.43 40.78
CA LYS A 286 -0.70 23.60 41.54
C LYS A 286 0.02 24.39 42.62
N MET A 287 0.52 25.59 42.30
CA MET A 287 1.13 26.47 43.31
C MET A 287 0.15 26.88 44.42
N LYS A 288 -1.13 27.13 44.08
CA LYS A 288 -2.17 27.47 45.07
C LYS A 288 -2.44 26.28 46.00
N ILE A 289 -2.73 25.11 45.44
CA ILE A 289 -3.01 23.89 46.20
C ILE A 289 -1.82 23.49 47.08
N SER A 290 -0.58 23.58 46.59
CA SER A 290 0.60 23.29 47.44
C SER A 290 0.73 24.25 48.64
N LYS A 291 0.40 25.54 48.46
CA LYS A 291 0.41 26.51 49.56
C LYS A 291 -0.70 26.23 50.56
N ASP A 292 -1.91 25.96 50.08
CA ASP A 292 -3.07 25.64 50.91
C ASP A 292 -2.83 24.36 51.71
N LEU A 293 -2.25 23.33 51.07
CA LEU A 293 -1.90 22.06 51.70
C LEU A 293 -0.83 22.26 52.78
N GLN A 294 0.25 23.00 52.52
CA GLN A 294 1.26 23.32 53.53
C GLN A 294 0.67 24.05 54.74
N PHE A 295 -0.19 25.04 54.49
CA PHE A 295 -0.85 25.81 55.54
C PHE A 295 -1.80 24.94 56.38
N LEU A 296 -2.65 24.13 55.73
CA LEU A 296 -3.59 23.25 56.41
C LEU A 296 -2.84 22.16 57.20
N GLU A 297 -1.77 21.57 56.66
CA GLU A 297 -0.94 20.60 57.38
C GLU A 297 -0.26 21.19 58.62
N GLU A 298 0.05 22.49 58.62
CA GLU A 298 0.61 23.18 59.78
C GLU A 298 -0.46 23.48 60.86
N ILE A 299 -1.67 23.87 60.45
CA ILE A 299 -2.71 24.34 61.38
C ILE A 299 -3.56 23.22 61.94
N THR A 300 -3.91 22.19 61.16
CA THR A 300 -4.71 21.05 61.61
C THR A 300 -4.20 20.41 62.92
N PRO A 301 -2.89 20.08 63.10
CA PRO A 301 -2.43 19.49 64.35
C PRO A 301 -2.48 20.46 65.54
N LYS A 302 -2.29 21.76 65.30
CA LYS A 302 -2.39 22.79 66.34
C LYS A 302 -3.84 22.89 66.84
N LEU A 303 -4.81 22.99 65.93
CA LEU A 303 -6.24 23.04 66.28
C LEU A 303 -6.70 21.78 67.00
N ARG A 304 -6.26 20.59 66.56
CA ARG A 304 -6.55 19.32 67.25
C ARG A 304 -6.05 19.32 68.70
N THR A 305 -4.88 19.92 68.94
CA THR A 305 -4.32 20.02 70.29
C THR A 305 -5.13 20.98 71.17
N PHE A 306 -5.62 22.09 70.62
CA PHE A 306 -6.51 23.02 71.32
C PHE A 306 -7.88 22.41 71.65
N GLU A 307 -8.44 21.61 70.73
CA GLU A 307 -9.73 20.94 70.95
C GLU A 307 -9.63 19.87 72.06
N VAL A 308 -8.50 19.14 72.12
CA VAL A 308 -8.27 18.07 73.10
C VAL A 308 -7.78 18.60 74.46
N ASN A 309 -7.12 19.76 74.53
CA ASN A 309 -6.62 20.37 75.78
C ASN A 309 -7.12 21.83 75.94
N PRO A 310 -8.38 22.05 76.30
CA PRO A 310 -8.92 23.40 76.52
C PRO A 310 -8.32 24.12 77.75
N GLU A 311 -7.59 23.44 78.63
CA GLU A 311 -7.07 24.01 79.88
C GLU A 311 -5.75 24.81 79.77
N THR A 312 -5.19 25.01 78.57
CA THR A 312 -3.96 25.83 78.43
C THR A 312 -4.22 27.33 78.33
N ILE A 313 -5.47 27.79 78.55
CA ILE A 313 -5.84 29.21 78.62
C ILE A 313 -6.45 29.50 79.99
N ARG A 314 -5.62 29.51 81.03
CA ARG A 314 -5.80 30.30 82.25
C ARG A 314 -4.45 30.44 82.97
N SER A 315 -3.76 31.54 82.69
CA SER A 315 -2.92 32.22 83.66
C SER A 315 -3.37 33.67 83.76
#